data_AF-A0A0R3QDD2-F1
#
_entry.id   AF-A0A0R3QDD2-F1
#
_cell.length_a   1.000
_cell.length_b   1.000
_cell.length_c   1.000
_cell.angle_alpha   90.00
_cell.angle_beta   90.00
_cell.angle_gamma   90.00
#
_symmetry.space_group_name_H-M   'P 1'
#
loop_
_entity.id
_entity.type
_entity.pdbx_description
1 polymer ?
#
loop_
_entity_poly.entity_id
_entity_poly.type
_entity_poly.pdbx_seq_one_letter_code
_entity_poly.pdbx_strand_id
1 'polypeptide(L)'
;MLHNDILVNVLVIRDVLIKTINYELIKRHLLEANFLERIPPALQRLPTTALDMSAERVIVEVTNDQQEQVIIPEMTDMLSDRTIDLPPGSIHFIPYPSIANLLEANKVRLL
;
A
#
# COMPACT_ATOMS: atom_id res chain seq x y z
N MET A 1 28.11 7.10 12.64
CA MET A 1 27.25 5.95 12.27
C MET A 1 26.14 6.34 11.30
N LEU A 2 25.47 7.49 11.46
CA LEU A 2 24.39 7.97 10.57
C LEU A 2 24.67 8.04 9.05
N HIS A 3 25.92 8.23 8.62
CA HIS A 3 26.23 8.41 7.19
C HIS A 3 26.16 7.10 6.38
N ASN A 4 26.38 5.95 7.03
CA ASN A 4 26.39 4.65 6.37
C ASN A 4 24.97 4.11 6.16
N ASP A 5 24.07 4.34 7.11
CA ASP A 5 22.67 3.89 7.03
C ASP A 5 21.89 4.62 5.93
N ILE A 6 22.21 5.90 5.67
CA ILE A 6 21.59 6.68 4.58
C ILE A 6 22.02 6.13 3.22
N LEU A 7 23.30 5.81 3.04
CA LEU A 7 23.83 5.25 1.79
C LEU A 7 23.25 3.87 1.48
N VAL A 8 23.09 3.03 2.51
CA VAL A 8 22.45 1.70 2.37
C VAL A 8 20.98 1.84 1.98
N ASN A 9 20.22 2.72 2.62
CA ASN A 9 18.81 2.94 2.27
C ASN A 9 18.64 3.48 0.84
N VAL A 10 19.49 4.42 0.40
CA VAL A 10 19.44 4.95 -0.97
C VAL A 10 19.74 3.85 -2.01
N LEU A 11 20.68 2.96 -1.71
CA LEU A 11 21.02 1.83 -2.59
C LEU A 11 19.87 0.82 -2.69
N VAL A 12 19.26 0.46 -1.56
CA VAL A 12 18.11 -0.46 -1.52
C VAL A 12 16.91 0.12 -2.28
N ILE A 13 16.59 1.41 -2.09
CA ILE A 13 15.51 2.09 -2.81
C ILE A 13 15.77 2.08 -4.32
N ARG A 14 17.02 2.35 -4.74
CA ARG A 14 17.39 2.28 -6.16
C ARG A 14 17.23 0.89 -6.73
N ASP A 15 17.68 -0.15 -6.03
CA ASP A 15 17.59 -1.53 -6.51
C ASP A 15 16.14 -2.01 -6.62
N VAL A 16 15.29 -1.67 -5.65
CA VAL A 16 13.85 -1.96 -5.71
C VAL A 16 13.21 -1.23 -6.89
N LEU A 17 13.51 0.06 -7.06
CA LEU A 17 12.96 0.87 -8.15
C LEU A 17 13.36 0.30 -9.52
N ILE A 18 14.64 -0.07 -9.71
CA ILE A 18 15.16 -0.64 -10.95
C ILE A 18 14.48 -1.99 -11.23
N LYS A 19 14.31 -2.85 -10.22
CA LYS A 19 13.61 -4.14 -10.37
C LYS A 19 12.15 -3.95 -10.79
N THR A 20 11.44 -3.02 -10.17
CA THR A 20 10.04 -2.72 -10.50
C THR A 20 9.91 -2.19 -11.94
N ILE A 21 10.78 -1.27 -12.36
CA ILE A 21 10.79 -0.76 -13.74
C ILE A 21 11.05 -1.87 -14.75
N ASN A 22 12.05 -2.73 -14.49
CA ASN A 22 12.38 -3.84 -15.38
C ASN A 22 11.24 -4.87 -15.46
N TYR A 23 10.58 -5.17 -14.35
CA TYR A 23 9.43 -6.06 -14.32
C TYR A 23 8.29 -5.54 -15.19
N GLU A 24 7.91 -4.27 -15.05
CA GLU A 24 6.82 -3.68 -15.85
C GLU A 24 7.18 -3.60 -17.34
N LEU A 25 8.43 -3.31 -17.68
CA LEU A 25 8.91 -3.34 -19.08
C LEU A 25 8.82 -4.72 -19.71
N ILE A 26 9.29 -5.76 -19.00
CA ILE A 26 9.26 -7.14 -19.50
C ILE A 26 7.81 -7.61 -19.65
N LYS A 27 6.97 -7.36 -18.65
CA LYS A 27 5.53 -7.69 -18.67
C LYS A 27 4.83 -7.02 -19.86
N ARG A 28 5.10 -5.73 -20.07
CA ARG A 28 4.57 -4.97 -21.21
C ARG A 28 5.02 -5.57 -22.54
N HIS A 29 6.31 -5.84 -22.69
CA HIS A 29 6.85 -6.42 -23.92
C HIS A 29 6.23 -7.78 -24.24
N LEU A 30 6.06 -8.64 -23.24
CA LEU A 30 5.41 -9.95 -23.40
C LEU A 30 3.95 -9.81 -23.85
N LEU A 31 3.20 -8.88 -23.26
CA LEU A 31 1.80 -8.60 -23.64
C LEU A 31 1.68 -8.00 -25.04
N GLU A 32 2.58 -7.08 -25.39
CA GLU A 32 2.63 -6.45 -26.72
C GLU A 32 2.89 -7.50 -27.81
N ALA A 33 3.98 -8.26 -27.68
CA ALA A 33 4.43 -9.21 -28.70
C ALA A 33 3.50 -10.42 -28.88
N ASN A 34 2.81 -10.87 -27.83
CA ASN A 34 2.00 -12.09 -27.90
C ASN A 34 0.51 -11.83 -28.13
N PHE A 35 0.00 -10.67 -27.71
CA PHE A 35 -1.44 -10.41 -27.68
C PHE A 35 -1.84 -9.07 -28.29
N LEU A 36 -1.25 -7.95 -27.86
CA LEU A 36 -1.75 -6.62 -28.25
C LEU A 36 -1.56 -6.32 -29.74
N GLU A 37 -0.47 -6.78 -30.36
CA GLU A 37 -0.27 -6.62 -31.81
C GLU A 37 -1.34 -7.33 -32.67
N ARG A 38 -2.04 -8.32 -32.09
CA ARG A 38 -3.04 -9.14 -32.79
C ARG A 38 -4.46 -8.58 -32.66
N ILE A 39 -4.68 -7.51 -31.90
CA ILE A 39 -5.99 -6.88 -31.69
C ILE A 39 -6.03 -5.47 -32.28
N PRO A 40 -7.23 -4.93 -32.60
CA PRO A 40 -7.38 -3.60 -33.18
C PRO A 40 -6.69 -2.50 -32.34
N PRO A 41 -6.09 -1.47 -32.96
CA PRO A 41 -5.33 -0.42 -32.26
C PRO A 41 -6.09 0.26 -31.11
N ALA A 42 -7.41 0.40 -31.22
CA ALA A 42 -8.27 0.97 -30.18
C ALA A 42 -8.29 0.17 -28.87
N LEU A 43 -7.93 -1.12 -28.92
CA LEU A 43 -7.92 -2.05 -27.79
C LEU A 43 -6.50 -2.37 -27.28
N GLN A 44 -5.46 -1.81 -27.90
CA GLN A 44 -4.05 -2.02 -27.51
C GLN A 44 -3.64 -1.22 -26.27
N ARG A 45 -4.57 -1.00 -25.33
CA ARG A 45 -4.30 -0.31 -24.07
C ARG A 45 -4.14 -1.33 -22.96
N LEU A 46 -3.00 -1.28 -22.29
CA LEU A 46 -2.81 -2.00 -21.04
C LEU A 46 -3.69 -1.35 -19.97
N PRO A 47 -4.57 -2.11 -19.29
CA PRO A 47 -5.29 -1.58 -18.16
C PRO A 47 -4.28 -1.24 -17.06
N THR A 48 -4.27 0.01 -16.62
CA THR A 48 -3.68 0.40 -15.34
C THR A 48 -4.57 -0.15 -14.24
N THR A 49 -4.35 -1.40 -13.85
CA THR A 49 -4.97 -1.98 -12.67
C THR A 49 -4.29 -1.39 -11.44
N ALA A 50 -4.64 -0.14 -11.10
CA ALA A 50 -4.47 0.31 -9.74
C ALA A 50 -5.33 -0.63 -8.89
N LEU A 51 -4.69 -1.42 -8.04
CA LEU A 51 -5.42 -2.28 -7.12
C LEU A 51 -6.15 -1.35 -6.15
N ASP A 52 -7.49 -1.39 -6.19
CA ASP A 52 -8.30 -0.60 -5.27
C ASP A 52 -8.28 -1.29 -3.90
N MET A 53 -7.46 -0.76 -2.98
CA MET A 53 -7.36 -1.23 -1.60
C MET A 53 -8.30 -0.47 -0.65
N SER A 54 -9.21 0.36 -1.17
CA SER A 54 -10.11 1.18 -0.34
C SER A 54 -10.98 0.34 0.60
N ALA A 55 -11.34 -0.88 0.17
CA ALA A 55 -12.17 -1.80 0.93
C ALA A 55 -11.37 -2.83 1.76
N GLU A 56 -10.05 -2.91 1.60
CA GLU A 56 -9.23 -3.92 2.27
C GLU A 56 -9.13 -3.62 3.76
N ARG A 57 -9.31 -4.65 4.58
CA ARG A 57 -9.25 -4.57 6.04
C ARG A 57 -8.15 -5.45 6.57
N VAL A 58 -7.46 -4.96 7.59
CA VAL A 58 -6.31 -5.61 8.19
C VAL A 58 -6.48 -5.75 9.69
N ILE A 59 -5.82 -6.76 10.24
CA ILE A 59 -5.68 -6.94 11.68
C ILE A 59 -4.37 -6.25 12.09
N VAL A 60 -4.46 -5.35 13.07
CA VAL A 60 -3.31 -4.57 13.54
C VAL A 60 -3.19 -4.63 15.06
N GLU A 61 -1.95 -4.71 15.54
CA GLU A 61 -1.58 -4.50 16.94
C GLU A 61 -0.99 -3.10 17.11
N VAL A 62 -1.42 -2.36 18.14
CA VAL A 62 -0.89 -1.04 18.47
C VAL A 62 0.42 -1.19 19.24
N THR A 63 1.53 -0.81 18.61
CA THR A 63 2.88 -0.91 19.19
C THR A 63 3.34 0.38 19.86
N ASN A 64 2.61 1.49 19.67
CA ASN A 64 2.93 2.76 20.32
C ASN A 64 2.55 2.76 21.81
N ASP A 65 3.34 3.46 22.62
CA ASP A 65 3.10 3.64 24.07
C ASP A 65 2.01 4.67 24.36
N GLN A 66 1.65 5.49 23.37
CA GLN A 66 0.60 6.50 23.45
C GLN A 66 -0.66 6.03 22.71
N GLN A 67 -1.83 6.49 23.18
CA GLN A 67 -3.09 6.27 22.50
C GLN A 67 -3.10 6.99 21.14
N GLU A 68 -3.42 6.25 20.08
CA GLU A 68 -3.64 6.80 18.75
C GLU A 68 -5.13 6.94 18.46
N GLN A 69 -5.47 7.77 17.47
CA GLN A 69 -6.83 7.88 16.95
C GLN A 69 -6.82 7.71 15.44
N VAL A 70 -7.77 6.96 14.92
CA VAL A 70 -7.95 6.81 13.48
C VAL A 70 -9.39 7.04 13.07
N ILE A 71 -9.54 7.56 11.87
CA ILE A 71 -10.85 7.81 11.25
C ILE A 71 -11.15 6.61 10.36
N ILE A 72 -12.31 5.99 10.57
CA ILE A 72 -12.77 4.84 9.80
C ILE A 72 -14.14 5.14 9.21
N PRO A 73 -14.43 4.70 7.98
CA PRO A 73 -15.78 4.78 7.44
C PRO A 73 -16.74 3.94 8.28
N GLU A 74 -17.92 4.50 8.53
CA GLU A 74 -19.02 3.86 9.26
C GLU A 74 -19.57 2.65 8.49
N MET A 75 -20.12 1.68 9.24
CA MET A 75 -20.61 0.42 8.66
C MET A 75 -21.98 0.56 8.01
N THR A 76 -22.79 1.50 8.48
CA THR A 76 -24.16 1.72 8.00
C THR A 76 -24.27 2.83 6.96
N ASP A 77 -23.30 3.75 6.94
CA ASP A 77 -23.25 4.84 5.98
C ASP A 77 -21.79 5.10 5.56
N MET A 78 -21.46 4.65 4.35
CA MET A 78 -20.12 4.77 3.75
C MET A 78 -19.71 6.21 3.42
N LEU A 79 -20.63 7.19 3.54
CA LEU A 79 -20.32 8.61 3.41
C LEU A 79 -20.01 9.27 4.76
N SER A 80 -20.14 8.52 5.84
CA SER A 80 -19.88 9.00 7.19
C SER A 80 -18.63 8.36 7.78
N ASP A 81 -17.90 9.17 8.54
CA ASP A 81 -16.66 8.79 9.19
C ASP A 81 -16.84 8.78 10.70
N ARG A 82 -16.20 7.83 11.39
CA ARG A 82 -16.12 7.80 12.85
C ARG A 82 -14.68 7.73 13.31
N THR A 83 -14.37 8.43 14.40
CA THR A 83 -13.08 8.33 15.07
C THR A 83 -13.12 7.18 16.07
N ILE A 84 -12.08 6.35 16.05
CA ILE A 84 -11.88 5.29 17.03
C ILE A 84 -10.55 5.50 17.77
N ASP A 85 -10.56 5.20 19.06
CA ASP A 85 -9.36 5.18 19.89
C ASP A 85 -8.63 3.84 19.74
N LEU A 86 -7.30 3.91 19.65
CA LEU A 86 -6.39 2.77 19.56
C LEU A 86 -5.46 2.76 20.78
N PRO A 87 -5.84 2.07 21.87
CA PRO A 87 -5.01 1.97 23.07
C PRO A 87 -3.71 1.18 22.82
N PRO A 88 -2.62 1.47 23.57
CA PRO A 88 -1.39 0.68 23.51
C PRO A 88 -1.62 -0.82 23.73
N GLY A 89 -1.01 -1.67 22.90
CA GLY A 89 -1.10 -3.13 23.00
C GLY A 89 -2.44 -3.75 22.62
N SER A 90 -3.39 -2.95 22.11
CA SER A 90 -4.68 -3.46 21.64
C SER A 90 -4.63 -3.98 20.21
N ILE A 91 -5.55 -4.89 19.87
CA ILE A 91 -5.66 -5.50 18.53
C ILE A 91 -6.99 -5.07 17.90
N HIS A 92 -6.94 -4.61 16.64
CA HIS A 92 -8.11 -4.09 15.94
C HIS A 92 -8.23 -4.61 14.50
N PHE A 93 -9.46 -4.65 14.00
CA PHE A 93 -9.78 -4.97 12.60
C PHE A 93 -10.29 -3.73 11.87
N ILE A 94 -9.42 -3.10 11.07
CA ILE A 94 -9.61 -1.73 10.58
C ILE A 94 -9.30 -1.67 9.06
N PRO A 95 -9.97 -0.81 8.27
CA PRO A 95 -9.58 -0.55 6.89
C PRO A 95 -8.12 -0.13 6.76
N TYR A 96 -7.40 -0.74 5.82
CA TYR A 96 -5.99 -0.41 5.56
C TYR A 96 -5.75 1.08 5.31
N PRO A 97 -6.57 1.80 4.52
CA PRO A 97 -6.35 3.23 4.28
C PRO A 97 -6.35 4.08 5.57
N SER A 98 -7.15 3.69 6.57
CA SER A 98 -7.25 4.39 7.85
C SER A 98 -6.00 4.24 8.73
N ILE A 99 -5.19 3.21 8.52
CA ILE A 99 -4.01 2.91 9.34
C ILE A 99 -2.68 3.08 8.60
N ALA A 100 -2.70 3.39 7.30
CA ALA A 100 -1.50 3.44 6.46
C ALA A 100 -0.43 4.40 7.04
N ASN A 101 -0.84 5.60 7.46
CA ASN A 101 0.06 6.58 8.07
C ASN A 101 0.67 6.08 9.40
N LEU A 102 -0.10 5.33 10.20
CA LEU A 102 0.39 4.75 11.45
C LEU A 102 1.35 3.60 11.20
N LEU A 103 1.13 2.84 10.12
CA LEU A 103 2.00 1.76 9.69
C LEU A 103 3.35 2.30 9.22
N GLU A 104 3.34 3.33 8.38
CA GLU A 104 4.54 4.03 7.91
C GLU A 104 5.33 4.65 9.07
N ALA A 105 4.63 5.10 10.12
CA ALA A 105 5.23 5.66 11.33
C ALA A 105 5.66 4.61 12.36
N ASN A 106 5.54 3.31 12.09
CA ASN A 106 5.83 2.20 13.03
C ASN A 106 5.05 2.28 14.36
N LYS A 107 3.86 2.89 14.38
CA LYS A 107 2.99 2.99 15.55
C LYS A 107 2.06 1.79 15.73
N VAL A 108 1.89 1.02 14.65
CA VAL A 108 1.09 -0.22 14.60
C VAL A 108 1.84 -1.27 13.80
N ARG A 109 1.53 -2.54 14.03
CA ARG A 109 2.07 -3.69 13.29
C ARG A 109 0.94 -4.52 12.69
N LEU A 110 1.09 -4.95 11.44
CA LEU A 110 0.20 -5.95 10.82
C LEU A 110 0.40 -7.32 11.50
N LEU A 111 -0.69 -8.04 11.73
CA LEU A 111 -0.68 -9.43 12.24
C LEU A 111 -0.97 -10.45 11.14
#